data_AF-A0A2V7TH93-F1
#
_entry.id   AF-A0A2V7TH93-F1
#
_cell.length_a   1.000
_cell.length_b   1.000
_cell.length_c   1.000
_cell.angle_alpha   90.00
_cell.angle_beta   90.00
_cell.angle_gamma   90.00
#
_symmetry.space_group_name_H-M   'P 1'
#
loop_
_entity.id
_entity.type
_entity.pdbx_description
1 polymer ?
#
loop_
_entity_poly.entity_id
_entity_poly.type
_entity_poly.pdbx_seq_one_letter_code
_entity_poly.pdbx_strand_id
1 'polypeptide(L)'
;MPPAQASGAAASRAKPAVIFPETDSDDVVADHPPKKRVASSLLRPATYLASALIGAVLVVGLSRVAGGSGAPPNTTSPRSGSGADVTSQASAAATLDRRADSLALALSTFTIRASMYDSRRLPCSGLARGLTQVEDGWLAYNMARKDVLAVPDPGRDARDKRLYADVRAVEVRFERSSCARP
;
A
#
# COMPACT_ATOMS: atom_id res chain seq x y z
N MET A 1 46.04 16.71 -74.32
CA MET A 1 44.80 17.20 -74.96
C MET A 1 43.60 16.66 -74.18
N PRO A 2 42.65 17.53 -73.77
CA PRO A 2 41.40 17.19 -73.06
C PRO A 2 40.27 16.79 -74.06
N PRO A 3 39.06 16.36 -73.63
CA PRO A 3 37.97 17.23 -73.10
C PRO A 3 37.33 16.66 -71.79
N ALA A 4 36.77 17.40 -70.80
CA ALA A 4 35.86 18.56 -70.73
C ALA A 4 34.39 18.21 -71.07
N GLN A 5 33.51 17.84 -70.10
CA GLN A 5 32.44 18.64 -69.43
C GLN A 5 31.15 17.77 -69.44
N ALA A 6 30.12 17.84 -68.58
CA ALA A 6 29.74 18.64 -67.41
C ALA A 6 28.50 18.01 -66.71
N SER A 7 28.20 18.54 -65.51
CA SER A 7 26.87 18.76 -64.90
C SER A 7 26.28 17.76 -63.90
N GLY A 8 25.87 18.34 -62.76
CA GLY A 8 24.85 17.80 -61.84
C GLY A 8 25.37 17.63 -60.41
N ALA A 9 25.64 18.71 -59.68
CA ALA A 9 24.71 19.33 -58.73
C ALA A 9 24.41 18.48 -57.47
N ALA A 10 24.74 19.10 -56.32
CA ALA A 10 24.55 18.66 -54.95
C ALA A 10 23.22 17.96 -54.64
N ALA A 11 23.28 16.90 -53.83
CA ALA A 11 22.16 16.44 -53.05
C ALA A 11 22.56 16.38 -51.57
N SER A 12 22.32 17.50 -50.90
CA SER A 12 22.32 17.66 -49.45
C SER A 12 21.59 16.50 -48.77
N ARG A 13 22.28 15.89 -47.81
CA ARG A 13 21.68 14.99 -46.82
C ARG A 13 20.87 15.83 -45.82
N ALA A 14 19.66 16.22 -46.20
CA ALA A 14 18.66 16.78 -45.29
C ALA A 14 17.66 15.67 -44.94
N LYS A 15 17.66 15.22 -43.68
CA LYS A 15 16.59 14.37 -43.16
C LYS A 15 15.37 15.24 -42.85
N PRO A 16 14.16 14.79 -43.22
CA PRO A 16 12.96 15.63 -43.22
C PRO A 16 12.48 15.96 -41.81
N ALA A 17 12.00 17.19 -41.69
CA ALA A 17 11.35 17.76 -40.52
C ALA A 17 10.15 16.91 -40.09
N VAL A 18 10.03 16.76 -38.77
CA VAL A 18 8.86 16.21 -38.09
C VAL A 18 7.70 17.18 -38.33
N ILE A 19 6.74 16.75 -39.16
CA ILE A 19 5.48 17.45 -39.42
C ILE A 19 4.62 17.28 -38.16
N PHE A 20 4.39 18.39 -37.46
CA PHE A 20 3.33 18.52 -36.47
C PHE A 20 1.97 18.41 -37.18
N PRO A 21 1.00 17.64 -36.66
CA PRO A 21 -0.37 17.77 -37.11
C PRO A 21 -0.96 19.07 -36.55
N GLU A 22 -0.88 20.13 -37.34
CA GLU A 22 -1.84 21.24 -37.27
C GLU A 22 -3.11 20.78 -37.98
N THR A 23 -4.13 20.43 -37.21
CA THR A 23 -5.51 20.41 -37.72
C THR A 23 -6.11 21.78 -37.48
N ASP A 24 -5.87 22.64 -38.45
CA ASP A 24 -6.63 23.82 -38.79
C ASP A 24 -8.10 23.41 -39.04
N SER A 25 -9.05 24.19 -38.55
CA SER A 25 -10.49 23.97 -38.73
C SER A 25 -11.18 25.31 -38.97
N ASP A 26 -11.27 25.68 -40.24
CA ASP A 26 -12.18 26.69 -40.80
C ASP A 26 -13.37 25.93 -41.45
N ASP A 27 -14.64 26.35 -41.50
CA ASP A 27 -15.52 27.31 -40.83
C ASP A 27 -16.94 27.10 -41.45
N VAL A 28 -17.99 27.84 -41.00
CA VAL A 28 -19.37 28.04 -41.60
C VAL A 28 -20.52 27.17 -41.01
N VAL A 29 -21.64 27.66 -40.45
CA VAL A 29 -22.26 29.01 -40.27
C VAL A 29 -23.35 28.97 -39.18
N ALA A 30 -23.44 30.07 -38.40
CA ALA A 30 -24.57 30.70 -37.65
C ALA A 30 -25.61 29.82 -36.91
N ASP A 31 -26.04 30.12 -35.68
CA ASP A 31 -26.50 31.40 -35.15
C ASP A 31 -26.68 31.28 -33.62
N HIS A 32 -26.78 32.41 -32.89
CA HIS A 32 -27.07 32.67 -31.45
C HIS A 32 -25.92 33.32 -30.62
N PRO A 33 -25.95 34.66 -30.48
CA PRO A 33 -25.15 35.46 -29.53
C PRO A 33 -25.99 35.85 -28.28
N PRO A 34 -25.49 36.59 -27.23
CA PRO A 34 -24.10 36.87 -26.79
C PRO A 34 -23.86 36.89 -25.23
N LYS A 35 -22.61 37.24 -24.84
CA LYS A 35 -22.13 37.89 -23.57
C LYS A 35 -21.87 36.96 -22.36
N LYS A 36 -20.73 36.99 -21.65
CA LYS A 36 -19.53 37.85 -21.64
C LYS A 36 -18.36 37.06 -21.00
N ARG A 37 -17.16 37.39 -21.48
CA ARG A 37 -15.83 37.17 -20.90
C ARG A 37 -15.82 37.39 -19.38
N VAL A 38 -14.94 36.70 -18.65
CA VAL A 38 -13.71 37.25 -18.02
C VAL A 38 -13.04 36.12 -17.25
N ALA A 39 -11.72 36.04 -17.38
CA ALA A 39 -10.83 35.13 -16.66
C ALA A 39 -10.99 35.20 -15.12
N SER A 40 -10.90 34.03 -14.49
CA SER A 40 -10.43 33.85 -13.10
C SER A 40 -10.08 32.37 -12.97
N SER A 41 -8.81 31.95 -13.02
CA SER A 41 -7.79 32.12 -11.98
C SER A 41 -8.38 32.00 -10.57
N LEU A 42 -7.96 30.94 -9.87
CA LEU A 42 -8.21 30.64 -8.46
C LEU A 42 -9.69 30.46 -8.09
N LEU A 43 -10.14 29.20 -7.94
CA LEU A 43 -11.19 28.93 -6.96
C LEU A 43 -11.14 27.51 -6.34
N ARG A 44 -10.31 27.44 -5.28
CA ARG A 44 -10.61 26.86 -3.95
C ARG A 44 -10.78 25.33 -3.78
N PRO A 45 -9.93 24.68 -2.94
CA PRO A 45 -10.15 23.34 -2.41
C PRO A 45 -11.19 23.41 -1.27
N ALA A 46 -12.48 23.35 -1.61
CA ALA A 46 -13.59 23.46 -0.66
C ALA A 46 -14.30 22.11 -0.41
N THR A 47 -13.55 21.04 -0.16
CA THR A 47 -14.11 19.71 0.18
C THR A 47 -13.75 19.20 1.57
N TYR A 48 -12.92 19.91 2.33
CA TYR A 48 -12.41 19.42 3.63
C TYR A 48 -13.22 19.84 4.87
N LEU A 49 -14.23 20.71 4.76
CA LEU A 49 -15.01 21.16 5.93
C LEU A 49 -16.29 20.36 6.19
N ALA A 50 -16.76 19.52 5.25
CA ALA A 50 -17.96 18.71 5.47
C ALA A 50 -17.68 17.35 6.16
N SER A 51 -16.42 16.89 6.19
CA SER A 51 -16.03 15.59 6.75
C SER A 51 -15.65 15.62 8.24
N ALA A 52 -15.55 16.81 8.85
CA ALA A 52 -15.15 16.95 10.25
C ALA A 52 -16.25 16.57 11.26
N LEU A 53 -17.53 16.77 10.91
CA LEU A 53 -18.64 16.47 11.82
C LEU A 53 -18.93 14.96 11.93
N ILE A 54 -18.66 14.19 10.87
CA ILE A 54 -18.86 12.74 10.85
C ILE A 54 -17.83 12.04 11.75
N GLY A 55 -16.58 12.52 11.76
CA GLY A 55 -15.53 11.99 12.65
C GLY A 55 -15.83 12.23 14.13
N ALA A 56 -16.37 13.40 14.49
CA ALA A 56 -16.67 13.73 15.89
C ALA A 56 -17.82 12.89 16.49
N VAL A 57 -18.86 12.60 15.70
CA VAL A 57 -19.99 11.74 16.14
C VAL A 57 -19.53 10.29 16.36
N LEU A 58 -18.62 9.78 15.52
CA LEU A 58 -18.05 8.44 15.65
C LEU A 58 -17.20 8.29 16.93
N VAL A 59 -16.39 9.30 17.25
CA VAL A 59 -15.54 9.29 18.45
C VAL A 59 -16.36 9.41 19.74
N VAL A 60 -17.39 10.27 19.78
CA VAL A 60 -18.27 10.41 20.96
C VAL A 60 -19.16 9.17 21.16
N GLY A 61 -19.66 8.55 20.08
CA GLY A 61 -20.42 7.30 20.15
C GLY A 61 -19.60 6.15 20.73
N LEU A 62 -18.35 5.98 20.29
CA LEU A 62 -17.44 4.96 20.80
C LEU A 62 -17.05 5.21 22.27
N SER A 63 -16.92 6.48 22.68
CA SER A 63 -16.57 6.85 24.05
C SER A 63 -17.67 6.55 25.07
N ARG A 64 -18.95 6.62 24.67
CA ARG A 64 -20.10 6.25 25.52
C ARG A 64 -20.21 4.74 25.76
N VAL A 65 -19.75 3.92 24.81
CA VAL A 65 -19.66 2.45 24.97
C VAL A 65 -18.48 2.05 25.85
N ALA A 66 -17.41 2.85 25.88
CA ALA A 66 -16.25 2.60 26.73
C ALA A 66 -16.36 3.16 28.17
N GLY A 67 -17.23 4.15 28.43
CA GLY A 67 -17.26 4.92 29.69
C GLY A 67 -18.47 4.72 30.61
N GLY A 68 -19.43 3.85 30.27
CA GLY A 68 -20.65 3.62 31.05
C GLY A 68 -20.48 2.77 32.31
N SER A 69 -19.49 3.06 33.16
CA SER A 69 -19.38 2.46 34.51
C SER A 69 -20.05 3.38 35.53
N GLY A 70 -21.37 3.28 35.63
CA GLY A 70 -22.16 3.84 36.73
C GLY A 70 -22.95 2.72 37.41
N ALA A 71 -22.41 2.17 38.51
CA ALA A 71 -23.13 1.26 39.40
C ALA A 71 -23.95 2.07 40.43
N PRO A 72 -25.06 1.51 40.93
CA PRO A 72 -25.09 1.14 42.34
C PRO A 72 -25.48 -0.33 42.54
N PRO A 73 -25.18 -0.91 43.73
CA PRO A 73 -25.20 -2.34 43.95
C PRO A 73 -26.65 -2.80 44.04
N ASN A 74 -26.94 -4.00 43.55
CA ASN A 74 -27.70 -5.01 44.30
C ASN A 74 -27.94 -6.28 43.46
N THR A 75 -27.77 -7.39 44.16
CA THR A 75 -28.41 -8.70 43.95
C THR A 75 -27.97 -9.52 42.74
N THR A 76 -27.21 -10.55 43.10
CA THR A 76 -27.34 -11.92 42.59
C THR A 76 -26.80 -12.17 41.19
N SER A 77 -25.57 -12.68 41.18
CA SER A 77 -24.98 -13.40 40.05
C SER A 77 -25.90 -14.54 39.58
N PRO A 78 -26.05 -14.70 38.26
CA PRO A 78 -25.90 -16.02 37.69
C PRO A 78 -24.92 -15.96 36.51
N ARG A 79 -23.80 -16.68 36.66
CA ARG A 79 -23.12 -17.41 35.58
C ARG A 79 -23.08 -16.72 34.21
N SER A 80 -22.38 -15.59 34.11
CA SER A 80 -22.08 -14.92 32.84
C SER A 80 -20.60 -15.07 32.50
N GLY A 81 -20.15 -16.32 32.30
CA GLY A 81 -18.78 -16.62 31.85
C GLY A 81 -18.66 -16.64 30.31
N SER A 82 -19.72 -17.07 29.61
CA SER A 82 -19.63 -17.39 28.19
C SER A 82 -19.48 -16.18 27.24
N GLY A 83 -19.99 -15.00 27.61
CA GLY A 83 -19.94 -13.82 26.72
C GLY A 83 -18.61 -13.07 26.74
N ALA A 84 -17.95 -13.05 27.90
CA ALA A 84 -16.64 -12.42 28.07
C ALA A 84 -15.55 -13.21 27.34
N ASP A 85 -15.60 -14.54 27.43
CA ASP A 85 -14.65 -15.44 26.76
C ASP A 85 -14.71 -15.32 25.23
N VAL A 86 -15.91 -15.28 24.65
CA VAL A 86 -16.10 -15.12 23.19
C VAL A 86 -15.57 -13.77 22.70
N THR A 87 -15.81 -12.69 23.46
CA THR A 87 -15.32 -11.35 23.10
C THR A 87 -13.80 -11.27 23.19
N SER A 88 -13.20 -11.87 24.23
CA SER A 88 -11.74 -11.94 24.38
C SER A 88 -11.10 -12.73 23.23
N GLN A 89 -11.65 -13.89 22.89
CA GLN A 89 -11.16 -14.73 21.81
C GLN A 89 -11.25 -14.03 20.44
N ALA A 90 -12.35 -13.31 20.17
CA ALA A 90 -12.49 -12.52 18.95
C ALA A 90 -11.43 -11.40 18.86
N SER A 91 -11.12 -10.74 19.99
CA SER A 91 -10.07 -9.72 20.04
C SER A 91 -8.66 -10.30 19.83
N ALA A 92 -8.39 -11.50 20.35
CA ALA A 92 -7.14 -12.22 20.13
C ALA A 92 -6.97 -12.62 18.66
N ALA A 93 -8.04 -13.14 18.03
CA ALA A 93 -8.06 -13.45 16.60
C ALA A 93 -7.80 -12.21 15.73
N ALA A 94 -8.47 -11.08 16.02
CA ALA A 94 -8.24 -9.82 15.31
C ALA A 94 -6.81 -9.29 15.48
N THR A 95 -6.20 -9.51 16.65
CA THR A 95 -4.80 -9.16 16.90
C THR A 95 -3.86 -10.04 16.07
N LEU A 96 -4.12 -11.35 16.03
CA LEU A 96 -3.36 -12.28 15.21
C LEU A 96 -3.43 -11.92 13.72
N ASP A 97 -4.62 -11.62 13.21
CA ASP A 97 -4.83 -11.23 11.81
C ASP A 97 -4.03 -9.97 11.46
N ARG A 98 -4.07 -8.96 12.34
CA ARG A 98 -3.25 -7.74 12.17
C ARG A 98 -1.76 -8.05 12.15
N ARG A 99 -1.29 -8.98 13.01
CA ARG A 99 0.12 -9.41 13.01
C ARG A 99 0.48 -10.16 11.73
N ALA A 100 -0.40 -11.04 11.27
CA ALA A 100 -0.21 -11.77 10.02
C ALA A 100 -0.14 -10.83 8.81
N ASP A 101 -1.00 -9.81 8.75
CA ASP A 101 -0.96 -8.80 7.68
C ASP A 101 0.31 -7.93 7.75
N SER A 102 0.75 -7.56 8.96
CA SER A 102 2.01 -6.83 9.15
C SER A 102 3.23 -7.65 8.72
N LEU A 103 3.22 -8.96 8.98
CA LEU A 103 4.26 -9.88 8.54
C LEU A 103 4.23 -10.05 7.01
N ALA A 104 3.05 -10.20 6.41
CA ALA A 104 2.92 -10.26 4.95
C ALA A 104 3.46 -8.99 4.27
N LEU A 105 3.22 -7.82 4.87
CA LEU A 105 3.80 -6.56 4.42
C LEU A 105 5.34 -6.55 4.57
N ALA A 106 5.89 -7.07 5.67
CA ALA A 106 7.33 -7.18 5.86
C ALA A 106 7.98 -8.11 4.82
N LEU A 107 7.37 -9.27 4.55
CA LEU A 107 7.82 -10.26 3.54
C LEU A 107 7.82 -9.67 2.12
N SER A 108 6.75 -8.96 1.75
CA SER A 108 6.67 -8.28 0.43
C SER A 108 7.71 -7.16 0.32
N THR A 109 7.90 -6.36 1.38
CA THR A 109 8.93 -5.32 1.44
C THR A 109 10.34 -5.91 1.31
N PHE A 110 10.62 -7.02 1.98
CA PHE A 110 11.89 -7.74 1.83
C PHE A 110 12.10 -8.17 0.38
N THR A 111 11.08 -8.71 -0.28
CA THR A 111 11.17 -9.14 -1.69
C THR A 111 11.53 -7.98 -2.62
N ILE A 112 10.94 -6.80 -2.41
CA ILE A 112 11.28 -5.58 -3.16
C ILE A 112 12.73 -5.14 -2.87
N ARG A 113 13.17 -5.21 -1.61
CA ARG A 113 14.56 -4.89 -1.25
C ARG A 113 15.55 -5.89 -1.84
N ALA A 114 15.19 -7.17 -1.87
CA ALA A 114 16.01 -8.22 -2.45
C ALA A 114 16.17 -8.01 -3.97
N SER A 115 15.11 -7.62 -4.70
CA SER A 115 15.26 -7.31 -6.14
C SER A 115 16.14 -6.06 -6.39
N MET A 116 16.09 -5.07 -5.49
CA MET A 116 17.01 -3.92 -5.54
C MET A 116 18.44 -4.33 -5.20
N TYR A 117 18.65 -5.25 -4.26
CA TYR A 117 19.97 -5.81 -3.96
C TYR A 117 20.53 -6.58 -5.17
N ASP A 118 19.72 -7.44 -5.79
CA ASP A 118 20.10 -8.22 -6.97
C ASP A 118 20.49 -7.32 -8.15
N SER A 119 19.85 -6.15 -8.28
CA SER A 119 20.18 -5.13 -9.29
C SER A 119 21.28 -4.15 -8.87
N ARG A 120 21.96 -4.40 -7.73
CA ARG A 120 23.03 -3.56 -7.16
C ARG A 120 22.59 -2.13 -6.80
N ARG A 121 21.30 -1.94 -6.55
CA ARG A 121 20.68 -0.66 -6.15
C ARG A 121 20.46 -0.53 -4.65
N LEU A 122 20.73 -1.59 -3.87
CA LEU A 122 20.61 -1.60 -2.41
C LEU A 122 21.86 -2.23 -1.80
N PRO A 123 22.49 -1.63 -0.76
CA PRO A 123 23.62 -2.24 -0.07
C PRO A 123 23.18 -3.38 0.87
N CYS A 124 24.13 -4.22 1.30
CA CYS A 124 23.87 -5.32 2.25
C CYS A 124 23.15 -4.86 3.52
N SER A 125 23.48 -3.68 4.07
CA SER A 125 22.81 -3.14 5.26
C SER A 125 21.32 -2.89 5.05
N GLY A 126 20.90 -2.55 3.84
CA GLY A 126 19.48 -2.38 3.49
C GLY A 126 18.73 -3.70 3.42
N LEU A 127 19.39 -4.75 2.92
CA LEU A 127 18.85 -6.11 2.87
C LEU A 127 18.77 -6.73 4.28
N ALA A 128 19.84 -6.61 5.07
CA ALA A 128 19.88 -7.08 6.47
C ALA A 128 18.78 -6.42 7.32
N ARG A 129 18.58 -5.11 7.18
CA ARG A 129 17.45 -4.42 7.83
C ARG A 129 16.09 -4.96 7.39
N GLY A 130 15.97 -5.40 6.13
CA GLY A 130 14.77 -6.05 5.64
C GLY A 130 14.53 -7.38 6.35
N LEU A 131 15.59 -8.17 6.55
CA LEU A 131 15.50 -9.44 7.27
C LEU A 131 15.09 -9.22 8.73
N THR A 132 15.69 -8.27 9.44
CA THR A 132 15.31 -7.94 10.82
C THR A 132 13.83 -7.60 10.95
N GLN A 133 13.26 -6.83 9.99
CA GLN A 133 11.83 -6.51 9.98
C GLN A 133 10.94 -7.75 9.82
N VAL A 134 11.37 -8.72 9.01
CA VAL A 134 10.67 -10.01 8.87
C VAL A 134 10.77 -10.82 10.16
N GLU A 135 11.94 -10.88 10.77
CA GLU A 135 12.17 -11.62 12.03
C GLU A 135 11.36 -11.03 13.20
N ASP A 136 11.33 -9.70 13.33
CA ASP A 136 10.51 -9.01 14.34
C ASP A 136 9.01 -9.26 14.11
N GLY A 137 8.55 -9.15 12.86
CA GLY A 137 7.17 -9.43 12.49
C GLY A 137 6.79 -10.88 12.74
N TRP A 138 7.71 -11.80 12.45
CA TRP A 138 7.55 -13.23 12.67
C TRP A 138 7.42 -13.56 14.16
N LEU A 139 8.27 -12.97 14.99
CA LEU A 139 8.21 -13.11 16.44
C LEU A 139 6.88 -12.58 16.99
N ALA A 140 6.48 -11.37 16.58
CA ALA A 140 5.22 -10.76 17.03
C ALA A 140 3.98 -11.59 16.63
N TYR A 141 4.00 -12.17 15.43
CA TYR A 141 2.96 -13.10 14.97
C TYR A 141 2.94 -14.40 15.79
N ASN A 142 4.11 -15.02 16.06
CA ASN A 142 4.16 -16.24 16.88
C ASN A 142 3.73 -16.00 18.33
N MET A 143 4.00 -14.82 18.89
CA MET A 143 3.49 -14.43 20.20
C MET A 143 1.96 -14.35 20.19
N ALA A 144 1.37 -13.61 19.24
CA ALA A 144 -0.08 -13.48 19.13
C ALA A 144 -0.77 -14.81 18.82
N ARG A 145 -0.13 -15.73 18.08
CA ARG A 145 -0.71 -17.02 17.75
C ARG A 145 -0.98 -17.86 18.99
N LYS A 146 -0.15 -17.74 20.03
CA LYS A 146 -0.29 -18.51 21.27
C LYS A 146 -1.65 -18.28 21.94
N ASP A 147 -2.19 -17.07 21.83
CA ASP A 147 -3.45 -16.67 22.45
C ASP A 147 -4.69 -17.24 21.73
N VAL A 148 -4.52 -17.78 20.52
CA VAL A 148 -5.61 -18.29 19.66
C VAL A 148 -5.51 -19.81 19.43
N LEU A 149 -4.48 -20.47 19.97
CA LEU A 149 -4.20 -21.92 19.80
C LEU A 149 -5.36 -22.83 20.22
N ALA A 150 -6.24 -22.38 21.11
CA ALA A 150 -7.34 -23.19 21.63
C ALA A 150 -8.46 -23.46 20.60
N VAL A 151 -8.50 -22.72 19.47
CA VAL A 151 -9.62 -22.79 18.52
C VAL A 151 -9.12 -23.18 17.12
N PRO A 152 -9.38 -24.43 16.69
CA PRO A 152 -9.05 -24.89 15.35
C PRO A 152 -9.79 -24.08 14.28
N ASP A 153 -9.06 -23.62 13.26
CA ASP A 153 -9.61 -22.90 12.12
C ASP A 153 -8.82 -23.27 10.85
N PRO A 154 -9.41 -24.01 9.89
CA PRO A 154 -8.70 -24.46 8.70
C PRO A 154 -8.25 -23.31 7.80
N GLY A 155 -8.96 -22.18 7.80
CA GLY A 155 -8.55 -20.99 7.05
C GLY A 155 -7.27 -20.39 7.62
N ARG A 156 -7.17 -20.33 8.95
CA ARG A 156 -5.97 -19.91 9.67
C ARG A 156 -4.81 -20.86 9.43
N ASP A 157 -5.03 -22.17 9.54
CA ASP A 157 -3.97 -23.17 9.31
C ASP A 157 -3.36 -23.07 7.90
N ALA A 158 -4.19 -22.84 6.87
CA ALA A 158 -3.72 -22.65 5.51
C ALA A 158 -2.89 -21.36 5.36
N ARG A 159 -3.32 -20.25 5.99
CA ARG A 159 -2.57 -18.99 6.01
C ARG A 159 -1.24 -19.16 6.76
N ASP A 160 -1.27 -19.82 7.91
CA ASP A 160 -0.09 -20.08 8.74
C ASP A 160 0.96 -20.87 7.95
N LYS A 161 0.57 -21.98 7.31
CA LYS A 161 1.46 -22.77 6.44
C LYS A 161 2.12 -21.93 5.36
N ARG A 162 1.37 -21.02 4.74
CA ARG A 162 1.91 -20.10 3.73
C ARG A 162 2.93 -19.14 4.33
N LEU A 163 2.62 -18.51 5.47
CA LEU A 163 3.55 -17.60 6.14
C LEU A 163 4.85 -18.30 6.54
N TYR A 164 4.78 -19.54 7.05
CA TYR A 164 5.95 -20.36 7.33
C TYR A 164 6.81 -20.59 6.09
N ALA A 165 6.19 -20.94 4.96
CA ALA A 165 6.89 -21.16 3.70
C ALA A 165 7.55 -19.86 3.18
N ASP A 166 6.85 -18.74 3.28
CA ASP A 166 7.34 -17.43 2.82
C ASP A 166 8.52 -16.94 3.67
N VAL A 167 8.45 -17.09 5.01
CA VAL A 167 9.57 -16.78 5.91
C VAL A 167 10.79 -17.64 5.58
N ARG A 168 10.58 -18.95 5.37
CA ARG A 168 11.65 -19.86 4.97
C ARG A 168 12.29 -19.45 3.63
N ALA A 169 11.48 -19.03 2.66
CA ALA A 169 11.96 -18.56 1.37
C ALA A 169 12.81 -17.27 1.52
N VAL A 170 12.41 -16.37 2.41
CA VAL A 170 13.17 -15.15 2.74
C VAL A 170 14.52 -15.49 3.38
N GLU A 171 14.55 -16.39 4.36
CA GLU A 171 15.79 -16.87 5.00
C GLU A 171 16.76 -17.43 3.97
N VAL A 172 16.31 -18.37 3.14
CA VAL A 172 17.13 -18.99 2.09
C VAL A 172 17.63 -17.93 1.09
N ARG A 173 16.80 -16.95 0.74
CA ARG A 173 17.22 -15.87 -0.16
C ARG A 173 18.28 -14.97 0.49
N PHE A 174 18.15 -14.67 1.77
CA PHE A 174 19.16 -13.91 2.51
C PHE A 174 20.48 -14.68 2.61
N GLU A 175 20.45 -15.98 2.92
CA GLU A 175 21.65 -16.83 2.96
C GLU A 175 22.40 -16.81 1.62
N ARG A 176 21.67 -16.82 0.49
CA ARG A 176 22.25 -16.71 -0.86
C ARG A 176 22.86 -15.35 -1.17
N SER A 177 22.52 -14.30 -0.43
CA SER A 177 23.04 -12.95 -0.66
C SER A 177 24.49 -12.76 -0.20
N SER A 178 25.03 -13.68 0.61
CA SER A 178 26.35 -13.60 1.26
C SER A 178 26.57 -12.40 2.17
N CYS A 179 25.53 -11.61 2.47
CA CYS A 179 25.61 -10.53 3.45
C CYS A 179 25.76 -11.09 4.88
N ALA A 180 26.46 -10.35 5.74
CA ALA A 180 26.51 -10.67 7.16
C ALA A 180 25.11 -10.61 7.78
N ARG A 181 24.77 -11.61 8.58
CA ARG A 181 23.50 -11.67 9.29
C ARG A 181 23.46 -10.57 10.37
N PRO A 182 22.33 -9.84 10.51
CA PRO A 182 22.17 -8.83 11.56
C PRO A 182 22.18 -9.45 12.96
#